data_AF-V4B2C0-F1
#
_entry.id   AF-V4B2C0-F1
#
_cell.length_a   1.000
_cell.length_b   1.000
_cell.length_c   1.000
_cell.angle_alpha   90.00
_cell.angle_beta   90.00
_cell.angle_gamma   90.00
#
_symmetry.space_group_name_H-M   'P 1'
#
loop_
_entity.id
_entity.type
_entity.pdbx_description
1 polymer ?
#
loop_
_entity_poly.entity_id
_entity_poly.type
_entity_poly.pdbx_seq_one_letter_code
_entity_poly.pdbx_strand_id
1 'polypeptide(L)' 'TNITEGKYLANITEGKKNASITEGKYLANITEGKKNTNIAEGKYHANITEGKYHTNITEGKYFANITEGKYLANIT' A
#
# COMPACT_ATOMS: atom_id res chain seq x y z
N THR A 1 -2.73 10.55 -2.37
CA THR A 1 -2.39 10.67 -3.81
C THR A 1 -3.38 9.86 -4.60
N ASN A 2 -3.92 10.41 -5.69
CA ASN A 2 -4.85 9.70 -6.57
C ASN A 2 -4.15 9.45 -7.92
N ILE A 3 -4.18 8.22 -8.40
CA ILE A 3 -3.60 7.82 -9.68
C ILE A 3 -4.67 7.06 -10.45
N THR A 4 -5.01 7.52 -11.64
CA THR A 4 -6.01 6.85 -12.46
C THR A 4 -5.39 5.66 -13.20
N GLU A 5 -4.24 5.88 -13.83
CA GLU A 5 -3.45 4.84 -14.49
C GLU A 5 -1.96 4.99 -14.16
N GLY A 6 -1.26 3.88 -14.02
CA GLY A 6 0.20 3.84 -14.08
C GLY A 6 0.87 3.24 -12.86
N LYS A 7 2.07 3.75 -12.54
CA LYS A 7 2.91 3.23 -11.46
C LYS A 7 3.15 4.30 -10.42
N TYR A 8 3.11 3.91 -9.15
CA TYR A 8 3.45 4.79 -8.05
C TYR A 8 4.39 4.13 -7.06
N LEU A 9 5.43 4.88 -6.70
CA LEU A 9 6.44 4.49 -5.74
C LEU A 9 6.49 5.51 -4.60
N ALA A 10 6.53 5.03 -3.36
CA ALA A 10 6.80 5.85 -2.19
C ALA A 10 7.82 5.20 -1.26
N ASN A 11 8.79 6.00 -0.81
CA ASN A 11 9.67 5.64 0.29
C ASN A 11 9.40 6.62 1.44
N ILE A 12 9.19 6.08 2.64
CA ILE A 12 8.78 6.86 3.82
C ILE A 12 9.62 6.38 4.99
N THR A 13 10.43 7.27 5.55
CA THR A 13 11.19 6.96 6.76
C THR A 13 10.27 7.03 7.97
N GLU A 14 9.50 8.11 8.10
CA GLU A 14 8.51 8.29 9.16
C GLU A 14 7.26 8.97 8.62
N GLY A 15 6.08 8.58 9.11
CA GLY A 15 4.85 9.35 8.94
C GLY A 15 3.67 8.58 8.37
N LYS A 16 2.88 9.23 7.51
CA LYS A 16 1.60 8.70 7.03
C LYS A 16 1.47 8.75 5.51
N LYS A 17 0.89 7.70 4.93
CA LYS A 17 0.61 7.65 3.49
C LYS A 17 -0.78 7.17 3.15
N ASN A 18 -1.46 7.95 2.32
CA ASN A 18 -2.73 7.58 1.71
C ASN A 18 -2.62 7.60 0.19
N ALA A 19 -3.07 6.52 -0.44
CA ALA A 19 -3.12 6.39 -1.90
C ALA A 19 -4.44 5.75 -2.36
N SER A 20 -4.97 6.26 -3.47
CA SER A 20 -6.06 5.65 -4.22
C SER A 20 -5.59 5.44 -5.65
N ILE A 21 -5.74 4.22 -6.16
CA ILE A 21 -5.35 3.85 -7.52
C ILE A 21 -6.52 3.15 -8.18
N THR A 22 -6.89 3.58 -9.37
CA THR A 22 -7.92 2.90 -10.15
C THR A 22 -7.29 1.75 -10.93
N GLU A 23 -6.23 2.01 -11.69
CA GLU A 23 -5.52 0.97 -12.45
C GLU A 23 -4.01 1.09 -12.27
N GLY A 24 -3.34 -0.02 -11.97
CA GLY A 24 -1.89 -0.13 -12.15
C GLY A 24 -1.11 -0.72 -10.97
N LYS A 25 0.08 -0.17 -10.69
CA LYS A 25 1.01 -0.76 -9.70
C LYS A 25 1.38 0.22 -8.60
N TYR A 26 1.26 -0.22 -7.35
CA TYR A 26 1.72 0.51 -6.17
C TYR A 26 2.86 -0.23 -5.49
N LEU A 27 3.93 0.50 -5.18
CA LEU A 27 5.03 0.03 -4.34
C LEU A 27 5.27 1.03 -3.21
N ALA A 28 5.37 0.57 -1.96
CA ALA A 28 6.02 1.40 -0.94
C ALA A 28 6.92 0.66 0.03
N ASN A 29 7.96 1.36 0.46
CA ASN A 29 8.80 0.99 1.58
C ASN A 29 8.58 2.00 2.71
N ILE A 30 8.26 1.50 3.90
CA ILE A 30 8.00 2.31 5.09
C ILE A 30 8.89 1.80 6.22
N THR A 31 9.71 2.67 6.80
CA THR A 31 10.48 2.30 8.00
C THR A 31 9.58 2.40 9.23
N GLU A 32 8.98 3.56 9.47
CA GLU A 32 8.02 3.74 10.56
C GLU A 32 6.77 4.48 10.09
N GLY A 33 5.58 3.97 10.44
CA GLY A 33 4.38 4.79 10.34
C GLY A 33 3.10 4.09 9.90
N LYS A 34 2.23 4.81 9.20
CA LYS A 34 0.90 4.34 8.84
C LYS A 34 0.61 4.46 7.37
N LYS A 35 0.03 3.44 6.78
CA LYS A 35 -0.38 3.48 5.38
C LYS A 35 -1.77 2.91 5.15
N ASN A 36 -2.53 3.65 4.36
CA ASN A 36 -3.82 3.23 3.83
C ASN A 36 -3.77 3.28 2.29
N THR A 37 -4.23 2.23 1.64
CA THR A 37 -4.23 2.14 0.18
C THR A 37 -5.49 1.49 -0.34
N ASN A 38 -6.13 2.13 -1.33
CA ASN A 38 -7.24 1.55 -2.08
C ASN A 38 -6.80 1.34 -3.52
N ILE A 39 -6.98 0.15 -4.06
CA ILE A 39 -6.68 -0.20 -5.44
C ILE A 39 -7.91 -0.88 -6.04
N ALA A 40 -8.48 -0.31 -7.11
CA ALA A 40 -9.57 -0.96 -7.81
C ALA A 40 -9.02 -2.13 -8.64
N GLU A 41 -8.04 -1.89 -9.50
CA GLU A 41 -7.36 -2.90 -10.31
C GLU A 41 -5.83 -2.80 -10.24
N GLY A 42 -5.18 -3.95 -10.08
CA GLY A 42 -3.76 -4.10 -10.42
C GLY A 42 -2.89 -4.79 -9.38
N LYS A 43 -1.70 -4.24 -9.09
CA LYS A 43 -0.71 -4.88 -8.20
C LYS A 43 -0.26 -3.97 -7.09
N TYR A 44 -0.28 -4.50 -5.88
CA TYR A 44 0.21 -3.84 -4.70
C TYR A 44 1.40 -4.60 -4.12
N HIS A 45 2.42 -3.85 -3.70
CA HIS A 45 3.50 -4.39 -2.90
C HIS A 45 3.95 -3.40 -1.81
N ALA A 46 4.23 -3.91 -0.61
CA ALA A 46 4.88 -3.09 0.41
C ALA A 46 5.84 -3.84 1.33
N ASN A 47 6.86 -3.11 1.74
CA ASN A 47 7.74 -3.49 2.84
C ASN A 47 7.57 -2.47 3.96
N ILE A 48 7.29 -2.95 5.17
CA ILE A 48 7.08 -2.11 6.34
C ILE A 48 7.94 -2.66 7.48
N THR A 49 8.82 -1.84 8.05
CA THR A 49 9.59 -2.24 9.23
C THR A 49 8.72 -2.11 10.48
N GLU A 50 8.11 -0.95 10.72
CA GLU A 50 7.26 -0.71 11.88
C GLU A 50 5.98 0.06 11.52
N GLY A 51 4.83 -0.41 12.01
CA GLY A 51 3.63 0.44 12.15
C GLY A 51 2.30 -0.19 11.76
N LYS A 52 1.43 0.54 11.05
CA LYS A 52 0.07 0.08 10.74
C LYS A 52 -0.27 0.19 9.27
N TYR A 53 -0.84 -0.89 8.74
CA TYR A 53 -1.19 -0.98 7.33
C TYR A 53 -2.65 -1.42 7.11
N HIS A 54 -3.34 -0.69 6.23
CA HIS A 54 -4.66 -1.06 5.74
C HIS A 54 -4.71 -1.01 4.22
N THR A 55 -5.31 -2.03 3.61
CA THR A 55 -5.57 -2.04 2.17
C THR A 55 -6.95 -2.56 1.83
N ASN A 56 -7.51 -1.99 0.77
CA ASN A 56 -8.59 -2.60 0.02
C ASN A 56 -8.12 -2.79 -1.43
N ILE A 57 -8.29 -4.00 -1.94
CA ILE A 57 -8.04 -4.35 -3.33
C ILE A 57 -9.30 -5.02 -3.86
N THR A 58 -9.87 -4.46 -4.92
CA THR A 58 -11.09 -4.99 -5.55
C THR A 58 -10.81 -6.02 -6.63
N GLU A 59 -9.71 -5.86 -7.38
CA GLU A 59 -9.19 -6.89 -8.27
C GLU A 59 -7.67 -6.77 -8.35
N GLY A 60 -6.96 -7.89 -8.16
CA GLY A 60 -5.53 -7.95 -8.43
C GLY A 60 -4.68 -8.69 -7.42
N LYS A 61 -3.39 -8.34 -7.38
CA LYS A 61 -2.39 -9.05 -6.56
C LYS A 61 -1.88 -8.19 -5.41
N TYR A 62 -1.86 -8.79 -4.23
CA TYR A 62 -1.33 -8.19 -3.01
C TYR A 62 -0.09 -8.91 -2.52
N PHE A 63 0.92 -8.15 -2.12
CA PHE A 63 2.07 -8.65 -1.39
C PHE A 63 2.47 -7.66 -0.29
N ALA A 64 2.78 -8.17 0.90
CA ALA A 64 3.49 -7.38 1.89
C ALA A 64 4.43 -8.18 2.75
N ASN A 65 5.49 -7.49 3.17
CA ASN A 65 6.39 -7.90 4.22
C ASN A 65 6.30 -6.86 5.34
N ILE A 66 6.01 -7.31 6.56
CA ILE A 66 5.85 -6.46 7.73
C ILE A 66 6.68 -7.07 8.86
N THR A 67 7.67 -6.35 9.35
CA THR A 67 8.51 -6.80 10.46
C THR A 67 7.80 -6.64 11.79
N GLU A 68 7.28 -5.45 12.08
CA GLU A 68 6.58 -5.14 13.32
C GLU A 68 5.33 -4.28 13.07
N GLY A 69 4.22 -4.64 13.72
CA GLY A 69 3.01 -3.84 13.71
C GLY A 69 1.74 -4.58 13.29
N LYS A 70 0.76 -3.84 12.76
CA LYS A 70 -0.58 -4.35 12.44
C LYS A 70 -0.90 -4.28 10.97
N TYR A 71 -1.52 -5.35 10.49
CA TYR A 71 -1.87 -5.54 9.10
C TYR A 71 -3.35 -5.86 8.94
N LEU A 72 -4.04 -5.12 8.08
CA LEU A 72 -5.39 -5.45 7.62
C LEU A 72 -5.45 -5.37 6.09
N ALA A 73 -6.04 -6.39 5.48
CA ALA A 73 -6.41 -6.35 4.08
C ALA A 73 -7.79 -6.92 3.84
N ASN A 74 -8.50 -6.24 2.96
CA ASN A 74 -9.60 -6.82 2.22
C ASN A 74 -9.16 -6.98 0.76
N ILE A 75 -9.24 -8.21 0.27
CA ILE A 75 -8.97 -8.54 -1.13
C ILE A 75 -10.22 -9.26 -1.59
N THR A 76 -11.03 -8.54 -2.34
CA THR A 76 -12.23 -9.07 -3.01
C THR A 76 -11.95 -9.29 -4.48
#